data_AF-A0AAN7EX39-F1
#
_entry.id   AF-A0AAN7EX39-F1
#
_cell.length_a   1.000
_cell.length_b   1.000
_cell.length_c   1.000
_cell.angle_alpha   90.00
_cell.angle_beta   90.00
_cell.angle_gamma   90.00
#
_symmetry.space_group_name_H-M   'P 1'
#
loop_
_entity.id
_entity.type
_entity.pdbx_description
1 polymer ?
#
loop_
_entity_poly.entity_id
_entity_poly.type
_entity_poly.pdbx_seq_one_letter_code
_entity_poly.pdbx_strand_id
1 'polypeptide(L)'
;MLCYKLREPSCASNGKVTASQLSILRVEESSMTSSKKRKESGMTGHWSGLPADLLSLIVDRLGLIELLSFHGVCKAWRAAASRALSKIEASANHKPWFLIYGENSQCHLYNESGRRYTTSIPELDGATCIASHQGWILVFKGGSMFFYCPFSHAKIDIPTFPLSVLSNHAAAFSSPPTTLECIVAVMHRDIMSGFSLYVLQRGANAWAKCELIQFYNVRELGGAIYGNQNFYFFDKINKLITFSVKDKTCVQHTLLKNENSTTIKHLPYVRSKSHFVRRNMKKKLGLGEDVSISICGTVVQNDSTDIIICNEEVESAEEFESCYLKGVWIQPRFFHLSPNQSWSF
;
A
#
# COMPACT_ATOMS: atom_id res chain seq x y z
N MET A 1 -30.21 -21.92 -20.98
CA MET A 1 -31.45 -21.91 -20.17
C MET A 1 -31.22 -22.84 -19.00
N LEU A 2 -31.11 -22.29 -17.78
CA LEU A 2 -31.14 -23.00 -16.50
C LEU A 2 -31.40 -21.94 -15.41
N CYS A 3 -32.58 -21.99 -14.81
CA CYS A 3 -33.05 -21.09 -13.77
C CYS A 3 -32.99 -21.82 -12.42
N TYR A 4 -32.74 -21.07 -11.33
CA TYR A 4 -33.07 -21.52 -9.98
C TYR A 4 -33.56 -20.35 -9.12
N LYS A 5 -34.56 -20.67 -8.28
CA LYS A 5 -35.36 -19.77 -7.44
C LYS A 5 -34.90 -19.97 -5.99
N LEU A 6 -34.45 -18.92 -5.32
CA LEU A 6 -34.13 -18.99 -3.89
C LEU A 6 -35.31 -18.44 -3.07
N ARG A 7 -35.76 -19.28 -2.12
CA ARG A 7 -36.75 -19.00 -1.07
C ARG A 7 -36.21 -17.94 -0.11
N GLU A 8 -37.05 -16.99 0.27
CA GLU A 8 -36.82 -16.14 1.44
C GLU A 8 -36.97 -16.93 2.75
N PRO A 9 -36.15 -16.64 3.78
CA PRO A 9 -36.54 -16.83 5.16
C PRO A 9 -36.95 -15.52 5.82
N SER A 10 -38.06 -15.64 6.56
CA SER A 10 -38.74 -14.66 7.39
C SER A 10 -37.93 -14.12 8.58
N CYS A 11 -38.18 -12.84 8.88
CA CYS A 11 -38.05 -12.07 10.12
C CYS A 11 -37.22 -12.56 11.34
N ALA A 12 -36.41 -11.59 11.77
CA ALA A 12 -36.21 -11.10 13.14
C ALA A 12 -35.29 -11.86 14.11
N SER A 13 -34.11 -11.26 14.34
CA SER A 13 -33.61 -11.04 15.69
C SER A 13 -32.70 -9.80 15.73
N ASN A 14 -33.04 -8.86 16.62
CA ASN A 14 -32.31 -7.63 16.91
C ASN A 14 -30.87 -7.93 17.37
N GLY A 15 -29.90 -7.72 16.48
CA GLY A 15 -28.49 -7.56 16.84
C GLY A 15 -28.11 -6.09 16.69
N LYS A 16 -27.74 -5.43 17.80
CA LYS A 16 -27.08 -4.13 17.77
C LYS A 16 -25.81 -4.25 16.92
N VAL A 17 -25.83 -3.68 15.73
CA VAL A 17 -24.62 -3.49 14.92
C VAL A 17 -23.80 -2.40 15.60
N THR A 18 -22.76 -2.80 16.32
CA THR A 18 -21.71 -1.88 16.76
C THR A 18 -21.14 -1.21 15.52
N ALA A 19 -21.21 0.12 15.47
CA ALA A 19 -20.58 0.92 14.44
C ALA A 19 -19.09 0.55 14.39
N SER A 20 -18.68 -0.14 13.33
CA SER A 20 -17.27 -0.37 13.03
C SER A 20 -16.58 0.99 13.00
N GLN A 21 -15.54 1.15 13.81
CA GLN A 21 -14.61 2.30 13.78
C GLN A 21 -13.95 2.37 12.40
N LEU A 22 -14.64 2.97 11.45
CA LEU A 22 -14.06 3.51 10.23
C LEU A 22 -14.04 5.02 10.42
N SER A 23 -12.89 5.62 10.13
CA SER A 23 -12.52 7.04 10.26
C SER A 23 -12.04 7.48 11.65
N ILE A 24 -10.72 7.55 11.83
CA ILE A 24 -10.10 8.74 12.42
C ILE A 24 -8.82 9.06 11.63
N LEU A 25 -8.95 9.34 10.34
CA LEU A 25 -7.99 10.20 9.65
C LEU A 25 -8.42 11.63 9.96
N ARG A 26 -7.70 12.31 10.87
CA ARG A 26 -7.99 13.71 11.20
C ARG A 26 -7.24 14.61 10.22
N VAL A 27 -7.98 15.52 9.59
CA VAL A 27 -7.41 16.65 8.86
C VAL A 27 -7.04 17.71 9.88
N GLU A 28 -5.82 18.23 9.80
CA GLU A 28 -5.46 19.45 10.53
C GLU A 28 -5.77 20.66 9.66
N GLU A 29 -6.66 21.52 10.13
CA GLU A 29 -6.88 22.87 9.61
C GLU A 29 -6.35 23.88 10.62
N SER A 30 -5.60 24.89 10.15
CA SER A 30 -5.19 26.01 10.99
C SER A 30 -6.39 26.95 11.22
N SER A 31 -6.90 27.03 12.45
CA SER A 31 -8.00 27.95 12.78
C SER A 31 -7.66 28.87 13.96
N MET A 32 -7.73 30.19 13.72
CA MET A 32 -8.05 31.20 14.73
C MET A 32 -9.54 31.53 14.65
N THR A 33 -10.29 31.44 15.76
CA THR A 33 -11.08 32.54 16.38
C THR A 33 -12.20 32.06 17.32
N SER A 34 -12.25 32.75 18.48
CA SER A 34 -13.35 33.13 19.39
C SER A 34 -14.75 32.52 19.25
N SER A 35 -15.19 31.91 20.36
CA SER A 35 -16.53 31.35 20.59
C SER A 35 -17.58 32.42 20.94
N LYS A 36 -18.66 32.52 20.15
CA LYS A 36 -19.94 33.10 20.61
C LYS A 36 -21.08 32.11 20.35
N LYS A 37 -21.66 31.58 21.43
CA LYS A 37 -22.84 30.69 21.40
C LYS A 37 -24.10 31.47 21.03
N ARG A 38 -24.78 31.06 19.96
CA ARG A 38 -26.17 31.43 19.68
C ARG A 38 -27.03 30.16 19.76
N LYS A 39 -28.13 30.21 20.50
CA LYS A 39 -29.14 29.15 20.60
C LYS A 39 -29.93 29.10 19.30
N GLU A 40 -29.98 27.96 18.64
CA GLU A 40 -30.91 27.68 17.53
C GLU A 40 -31.95 26.64 17.95
N SER A 41 -33.21 26.98 17.69
CA SER A 41 -34.41 26.18 17.91
C SER A 41 -34.82 25.44 16.64
N GLY A 42 -35.02 24.12 16.74
CA GLY A 42 -36.13 23.40 16.11
C GLY A 42 -36.16 23.27 14.58
N MET A 43 -35.40 22.30 14.04
CA MET A 43 -35.88 21.33 13.04
C MET A 43 -34.82 20.22 12.93
N THR A 44 -34.92 19.16 13.73
CA THR A 44 -34.01 18.00 13.61
C THR A 44 -34.46 17.15 12.43
N GLY A 45 -34.27 17.66 11.21
CA GLY A 45 -34.36 16.86 9.99
C GLY A 45 -33.36 15.71 10.11
N HIS A 46 -33.84 14.48 10.11
CA HIS A 46 -32.98 13.31 10.18
C HIS A 46 -32.13 13.25 8.91
N TRP A 47 -30.83 13.57 9.02
CA TRP A 47 -29.86 13.53 7.92
C TRP A 47 -29.81 12.16 7.19
N SER A 48 -30.28 11.10 7.86
CA SER A 48 -30.49 9.77 7.29
C SER A 48 -31.59 9.69 6.23
N GLY A 49 -32.50 10.68 6.16
CA GLY A 49 -33.62 10.75 5.21
C GLY A 49 -33.36 11.63 3.99
N LEU A 50 -32.11 12.05 3.75
CA LEU A 50 -31.78 12.85 2.58
C LEU A 50 -32.05 12.04 1.28
N PRO A 51 -32.74 12.62 0.28
CA PRO A 51 -32.96 11.97 -1.01
C PRO A 51 -31.65 11.50 -1.68
N ALA A 52 -31.73 10.38 -2.38
CA ALA A 52 -30.57 9.76 -3.05
C ALA A 52 -29.87 10.70 -4.05
N ASP A 53 -30.62 11.57 -4.72
CA ASP A 53 -30.09 12.54 -5.68
C ASP A 53 -29.20 13.58 -4.99
N LEU A 54 -29.64 14.10 -3.84
CA LEU A 54 -28.84 15.04 -3.04
C LEU A 54 -27.62 14.35 -2.44
N LEU A 55 -27.75 13.10 -1.96
CA LEU A 55 -26.61 12.31 -1.50
C LEU A 55 -25.57 12.12 -2.61
N SER A 56 -26.03 11.88 -3.85
CA SER A 56 -25.13 11.71 -5.01
C SER A 56 -24.37 13.00 -5.32
N LEU A 57 -25.05 14.16 -5.29
CA LEU A 57 -24.41 15.48 -5.50
C LEU A 57 -23.36 15.82 -4.43
N ILE A 58 -23.57 15.38 -3.18
CA ILE A 58 -22.60 15.54 -2.10
C ILE A 58 -21.40 14.64 -2.36
N VAL A 59 -21.66 13.34 -2.55
CA VAL A 59 -20.66 12.29 -2.71
C VAL A 59 -19.75 12.54 -3.92
N ASP A 60 -20.27 13.06 -5.04
CA ASP A 60 -19.46 13.39 -6.23
C ASP A 60 -18.46 14.54 -5.98
N ARG A 61 -18.57 15.28 -4.87
CA ARG A 61 -17.64 16.36 -4.48
C ARG A 61 -16.64 15.95 -3.41
N LEU A 62 -16.75 14.73 -2.87
CA LEU A 62 -15.91 14.26 -1.77
C LEU A 62 -14.65 13.56 -2.29
N GLY A 63 -13.52 13.81 -1.62
CA GLY A 63 -12.29 13.03 -1.82
C GLY A 63 -12.37 11.66 -1.14
N LEU A 64 -11.36 10.82 -1.36
CA LEU A 64 -11.35 9.45 -0.82
C LEU A 64 -11.58 9.41 0.70
N ILE A 65 -10.85 10.22 1.48
CA ILE A 65 -10.96 10.18 2.94
C ILE A 65 -12.34 10.62 3.43
N GLU A 66 -12.90 11.65 2.80
CA GLU A 66 -14.26 12.10 3.09
C GLU A 66 -15.29 11.03 2.74
N LEU A 67 -15.13 10.36 1.60
CA LEU A 67 -16.00 9.26 1.19
C LEU A 67 -15.95 8.07 2.15
N LEU A 68 -14.76 7.73 2.67
CA LEU A 68 -14.60 6.68 3.67
C LEU A 68 -15.30 7.03 4.98
N SER A 69 -15.22 8.29 5.38
CA SER A 69 -15.95 8.80 6.55
C SER A 69 -17.47 8.77 6.30
N PHE A 70 -17.91 9.18 5.11
CA PHE A 70 -19.31 9.15 4.68
C PHE A 70 -19.89 7.73 4.65
N HIS A 71 -19.08 6.76 4.24
CA HIS A 71 -19.42 5.33 4.18
C HIS A 71 -19.74 4.72 5.57
N GLY A 72 -19.20 5.31 6.64
CA GLY A 72 -19.40 4.89 8.02
C GLY A 72 -20.73 5.32 8.66
N VAL A 73 -21.42 6.33 8.12
CA VAL A 73 -22.52 7.03 8.82
C VAL A 73 -23.81 6.21 8.95
N CYS A 74 -24.44 5.83 7.84
CA CYS A 74 -25.66 5.02 7.83
C CYS A 74 -25.80 4.22 6.52
N LYS A 75 -26.79 3.32 6.41
CA LYS A 75 -26.98 2.46 5.22
C LYS A 75 -27.15 3.26 3.91
N ALA A 76 -27.94 4.34 3.93
CA ALA A 76 -28.17 5.15 2.73
C ALA A 76 -26.89 5.87 2.27
N TRP A 77 -26.15 6.44 3.22
CA TRP A 77 -24.90 7.15 2.96
C TRP A 77 -23.79 6.20 2.50
N ARG A 78 -23.75 5.01 3.09
CA ARG A 78 -22.90 3.90 2.66
C ARG A 78 -23.15 3.55 1.20
N ALA A 79 -24.40 3.30 0.82
CA ALA A 79 -24.76 2.96 -0.55
C ALA A 79 -24.43 4.08 -1.55
N ALA A 80 -24.55 5.35 -1.14
CA ALA A 80 -24.13 6.49 -1.95
C ALA A 80 -22.60 6.52 -2.13
N ALA A 81 -21.85 6.46 -1.02
CA ALA A 81 -20.39 6.50 -1.03
C ALA A 81 -19.75 5.33 -1.78
N SER A 82 -20.27 4.09 -1.63
CA SER A 82 -19.73 2.91 -2.31
C SER A 82 -19.67 3.10 -3.82
N ARG A 83 -20.68 3.74 -4.43
CA ARG A 83 -20.69 4.02 -5.87
C ARG A 83 -19.56 4.95 -6.29
N ALA A 84 -19.29 6.01 -5.53
CA ALA A 84 -18.19 6.92 -5.84
C ALA A 84 -16.83 6.30 -5.56
N LEU A 85 -16.70 5.51 -4.48
CA LEU A 85 -15.48 4.76 -4.19
C LEU A 85 -15.15 3.81 -5.34
N SER A 86 -16.12 3.09 -5.90
CA SER A 86 -15.89 2.24 -7.08
C SER A 86 -15.42 3.02 -8.31
N LYS A 87 -15.90 4.26 -8.52
CA LYS A 87 -15.40 5.14 -9.60
C LYS A 87 -13.92 5.51 -9.37
N ILE A 88 -13.55 5.83 -8.13
CA ILE A 88 -12.16 6.10 -7.75
C ILE A 88 -11.31 4.85 -7.97
N GLU A 89 -11.74 3.67 -7.52
CA GLU A 89 -10.97 2.44 -7.70
C GLU A 89 -10.77 2.04 -9.18
N ALA A 90 -11.75 2.36 -10.03
CA ALA A 90 -11.73 2.06 -11.46
C ALA A 90 -10.88 3.05 -12.28
N SER A 91 -10.59 4.24 -11.75
CA SER A 91 -9.78 5.22 -12.47
C SER A 91 -8.30 4.82 -12.46
N ALA A 92 -7.78 4.54 -13.66
CA ALA A 92 -6.36 4.44 -13.92
C ALA A 92 -5.73 5.83 -13.72
N ASN A 93 -4.48 5.89 -13.26
CA ASN A 93 -3.68 7.12 -13.09
C ASN A 93 -3.83 7.88 -11.76
N HIS A 94 -4.27 7.24 -10.66
CA HIS A 94 -4.06 7.83 -9.33
C HIS A 94 -2.56 7.95 -9.04
N LYS A 95 -2.10 9.17 -8.71
CA LYS A 95 -0.74 9.31 -8.21
C LYS A 95 -0.71 8.72 -6.80
N PRO A 96 0.38 8.03 -6.45
CA PRO A 96 0.50 7.44 -5.13
C PRO A 96 0.52 8.54 -4.07
N TRP A 97 -0.14 8.26 -2.96
CA TRP A 97 -0.04 9.03 -1.73
C TRP A 97 1.23 8.59 -0.98
N PHE A 98 1.64 9.38 0.00
CA PHE A 98 2.83 9.09 0.80
C PHE A 98 2.48 8.95 2.27
N LEU A 99 2.75 7.79 2.86
CA LEU A 99 2.56 7.53 4.28
C LEU A 99 3.93 7.60 4.98
N ILE A 100 4.03 8.47 5.98
CA ILE A 100 5.18 8.60 6.88
C ILE A 100 4.82 7.98 8.21
N TYR A 101 5.75 7.20 8.76
CA TYR A 101 5.66 6.57 10.07
C TYR A 101 7.07 6.48 10.69
N GLY A 102 7.16 6.20 11.98
CA GLY A 102 8.44 6.22 12.70
C GLY A 102 8.28 5.67 14.11
N GLU A 103 8.96 6.28 15.08
CA GLU A 103 8.78 5.96 16.49
C GLU A 103 7.36 6.32 16.94
N ASN A 104 6.71 5.39 17.63
CA ASN A 104 5.30 5.41 18.04
C ASN A 104 4.30 5.08 16.92
N SER A 105 3.04 4.85 17.31
CA SER A 105 1.97 4.45 16.39
C SER A 105 1.43 5.59 15.51
N GLN A 106 1.92 6.83 15.64
CA GLN A 106 1.40 7.96 14.87
C GLN A 106 1.93 7.94 13.43
N CYS A 107 1.05 8.11 12.46
CA CYS A 107 1.40 8.14 11.05
C CYS A 107 0.76 9.36 10.36
N HIS A 108 1.45 9.86 9.33
CA HIS A 108 0.99 10.99 8.52
C HIS A 108 0.88 10.56 7.07
N LEU A 109 -0.33 10.66 6.53
CA LEU A 109 -0.64 10.34 5.15
C LEU A 109 -0.80 11.64 4.36
N TYR A 110 -0.09 11.76 3.25
CA TYR A 110 -0.12 12.93 2.37
C TYR A 110 -0.71 12.54 1.03
N ASN A 111 -1.76 13.25 0.61
CA ASN A 111 -2.34 13.08 -0.72
C ASN A 111 -1.55 13.85 -1.80
N GLU A 112 -2.02 13.76 -3.04
CA GLU A 112 -1.38 14.43 -4.19
C GLU A 112 -1.32 15.96 -4.07
N SER A 113 -2.27 16.58 -3.38
CA SER A 113 -2.32 18.03 -3.16
C SER A 113 -1.44 18.49 -1.98
N GLY A 114 -0.76 17.56 -1.29
CA GLY A 114 0.01 17.84 -0.09
C GLY A 114 -0.82 17.96 1.19
N ARG A 115 -2.12 17.65 1.15
CA ARG A 115 -2.97 17.63 2.35
C ARG A 115 -2.56 16.47 3.24
N ARG A 116 -2.31 16.79 4.50
CA ARG A 116 -1.92 15.85 5.55
C ARG A 116 -3.13 15.32 6.30
N TYR A 117 -3.16 14.01 6.50
CA TYR A 117 -4.10 13.31 7.36
C TYR A 117 -3.31 12.56 8.45
N THR A 118 -3.67 12.75 9.70
CA THR A 118 -3.03 12.08 10.84
C THR A 118 -3.88 10.90 11.28
N THR A 119 -3.25 9.73 11.46
CA THR A 119 -3.87 8.51 11.96
C THR A 119 -2.94 7.77 12.90
N SER A 120 -3.48 6.87 13.72
CA SER A 120 -2.69 5.91 14.48
C SER A 120 -2.74 4.55 13.79
N ILE A 121 -1.57 3.95 13.54
CA ILE A 121 -1.42 2.59 12.99
C ILE A 121 -0.41 1.84 13.88
N PRO A 122 -0.87 1.24 15.00
CA PRO A 122 0.00 0.50 15.92
C PRO A 122 0.76 -0.66 15.28
N GLU A 123 0.23 -1.23 14.20
CA GLU A 123 0.86 -2.28 13.41
C GLU A 123 2.21 -1.84 12.81
N LEU A 124 2.40 -0.54 12.56
CA LEU A 124 3.63 0.00 11.98
C LEU A 124 4.69 0.38 13.01
N ASP A 125 4.35 0.38 14.30
CA ASP A 125 5.30 0.68 15.37
C ASP A 125 6.42 -0.38 15.41
N GLY A 126 7.67 0.04 15.21
CA GLY A 126 8.83 -0.85 15.08
C GLY A 126 8.82 -1.77 13.85
N ALA A 127 7.90 -1.58 12.90
CA ALA A 127 7.79 -2.39 11.69
C ALA A 127 8.43 -1.72 10.47
N THR A 128 8.61 -2.46 9.39
CA THR A 128 9.10 -1.95 8.10
C THR A 128 8.15 -2.40 6.99
N CYS A 129 7.64 -1.45 6.21
CA CYS A 129 6.97 -1.74 4.94
C CYS A 129 8.01 -2.18 3.91
N ILE A 130 7.89 -3.40 3.39
CA ILE A 130 8.86 -3.99 2.47
C ILE A 130 8.36 -4.07 1.02
N ALA A 131 7.04 -3.97 0.81
CA ALA A 131 6.41 -3.84 -0.51
C ALA A 131 5.11 -3.05 -0.43
N SER A 132 4.74 -2.38 -1.53
CA SER A 132 3.46 -1.66 -1.66
C SER A 132 2.90 -1.82 -3.07
N HIS A 133 1.67 -2.30 -3.18
CA HIS A 133 1.00 -2.47 -4.48
C HIS A 133 -0.52 -2.53 -4.31
N GLN A 134 -1.25 -1.88 -5.23
CA GLN A 134 -2.72 -1.85 -5.24
C GLN A 134 -3.37 -1.49 -3.89
N GLY A 135 -2.78 -0.53 -3.16
CA GLY A 135 -3.32 -0.03 -1.88
C GLY A 135 -3.08 -0.94 -0.67
N TRP A 136 -2.36 -2.04 -0.87
CA TRP A 136 -1.86 -2.89 0.19
C TRP A 136 -0.37 -2.64 0.42
N ILE A 137 0.04 -2.71 1.68
CA ILE A 137 1.44 -2.77 2.09
C ILE A 137 1.74 -4.13 2.70
N LEU A 138 2.92 -4.67 2.40
CA LEU A 138 3.48 -5.82 3.07
C LEU A 138 4.41 -5.34 4.17
N VAL A 139 4.13 -5.72 5.41
CA VAL A 139 4.81 -5.23 6.60
C VAL A 139 5.59 -6.37 7.25
N PHE A 140 6.84 -6.09 7.61
CA PHE A 140 7.72 -6.98 8.35
C PHE A 140 8.01 -6.41 9.74
N LYS A 141 7.93 -7.24 10.77
CA LYS A 141 8.23 -6.89 12.16
C LYS A 141 8.84 -8.08 12.90
N GLY A 142 10.16 -8.13 12.98
CA GLY A 142 10.89 -9.15 13.75
C GLY A 142 10.53 -10.60 13.40
N GLY A 143 10.40 -10.93 12.12
CA GLY A 143 9.97 -12.25 11.65
C GLY A 143 8.47 -12.39 11.43
N SER A 144 7.64 -11.59 12.09
CA SER A 144 6.21 -11.51 11.77
C SER A 144 6.00 -10.75 10.46
N MET A 145 5.09 -11.22 9.62
CA MET A 145 4.75 -10.58 8.35
C MET A 145 3.25 -10.56 8.14
N PHE A 146 2.73 -9.46 7.60
CA PHE A 146 1.31 -9.30 7.34
C PHE A 146 1.06 -8.28 6.23
N PHE A 147 -0.07 -8.40 5.57
CA PHE A 147 -0.61 -7.36 4.71
C PHE A 147 -1.45 -6.38 5.52
N TYR A 148 -1.35 -5.09 5.16
CA TYR A 148 -2.15 -4.04 5.77
C TYR A 148 -2.66 -3.07 4.71
N CYS A 149 -3.89 -2.57 4.86
CA CYS A 149 -4.45 -1.51 4.03
C CYS A 149 -4.75 -0.29 4.91
N PRO A 150 -3.94 0.79 4.84
CA PRO A 150 -4.12 1.98 5.67
C PRO A 150 -5.46 2.69 5.53
N PHE A 151 -6.15 2.54 4.40
CA PHE A 151 -7.43 3.21 4.14
C PHE A 151 -8.63 2.48 4.75
N SER A 152 -8.53 1.15 4.94
CA SER A 152 -9.60 0.35 5.54
C SER A 152 -9.24 -0.25 6.90
N HIS A 153 -7.99 -0.08 7.35
CA HIS A 153 -7.41 -0.79 8.49
C HIS A 153 -7.50 -2.33 8.36
N ALA A 154 -7.68 -2.82 7.13
CA ALA A 154 -7.73 -4.23 6.86
C ALA A 154 -6.35 -4.85 7.06
N LYS A 155 -6.30 -5.96 7.80
CA LYS A 155 -5.07 -6.70 8.09
C LYS A 155 -5.25 -8.18 7.73
N ILE A 156 -4.24 -8.77 7.09
CA ILE A 156 -4.19 -10.21 6.82
C ILE A 156 -2.80 -10.70 7.23
N ASP A 157 -2.74 -11.44 8.34
CA ASP A 157 -1.51 -12.11 8.80
C ASP A 157 -1.13 -13.25 7.86
N ILE A 158 0.17 -13.40 7.58
CA ILE A 158 0.72 -14.48 6.74
C ILE A 158 1.75 -15.30 7.56
N PRO A 159 2.14 -16.50 7.11
CA PRO A 159 3.12 -17.33 7.82
C PRO A 159 4.40 -16.56 8.17
N THR A 160 4.91 -16.84 9.37
CA THR A 160 6.16 -16.26 9.89
C THR A 160 7.28 -16.38 8.87
N PHE A 161 7.98 -15.28 8.65
CA PHE A 161 9.09 -15.23 7.74
C PHE A 161 10.30 -15.97 8.35
N PRO A 162 11.06 -16.76 7.57
CA PRO A 162 12.15 -17.57 8.12
C PRO A 162 13.30 -16.78 8.76
N LEU A 163 13.41 -15.48 8.47
CA LEU A 163 14.44 -14.61 9.04
C LEU A 163 13.84 -13.61 10.03
N SER A 164 14.53 -13.37 11.14
CA SER A 164 14.15 -12.36 12.13
C SER A 164 14.61 -10.94 11.75
N VAL A 165 15.55 -10.81 10.82
CA VAL A 165 16.14 -9.53 10.37
C VAL A 165 16.15 -9.45 8.84
N LEU A 166 15.80 -8.28 8.30
CA LEU A 166 15.81 -7.97 6.87
C LEU A 166 16.54 -6.63 6.62
N SER A 167 17.81 -6.68 6.24
CA SER A 167 18.64 -5.48 6.00
C SER A 167 18.70 -5.11 4.51
N ASN A 168 19.18 -6.02 3.66
CA ASN A 168 19.24 -5.82 2.20
C ASN A 168 18.18 -6.70 1.54
N HIS A 169 17.07 -6.11 1.13
CA HIS A 169 15.94 -6.84 0.60
C HIS A 169 15.20 -6.07 -0.51
N ALA A 170 14.48 -6.82 -1.33
CA ALA A 170 13.45 -6.31 -2.21
C ALA A 170 12.29 -7.30 -2.23
N ALA A 171 11.08 -6.78 -2.05
CA ALA A 171 9.88 -7.60 -2.01
C ALA A 171 8.81 -7.05 -2.95
N ALA A 172 8.00 -7.96 -3.47
CA ALA A 172 6.81 -7.63 -4.25
C ALA A 172 5.76 -8.74 -4.04
N PHE A 173 4.53 -8.43 -4.40
CA PHE A 173 3.45 -9.39 -4.45
C PHE A 173 2.65 -9.23 -5.73
N SER A 174 2.09 -10.35 -6.23
CA SER A 174 1.51 -10.42 -7.58
C SER A 174 0.16 -9.73 -7.75
N SER A 175 -0.63 -9.70 -6.68
CA SER A 175 -2.01 -9.21 -6.66
C SER A 175 -2.44 -8.95 -5.22
N PRO A 176 -3.57 -8.26 -4.97
CA PRO A 176 -4.09 -8.07 -3.62
C PRO A 176 -4.19 -9.39 -2.83
N PRO A 177 -3.90 -9.40 -1.52
CA PRO A 177 -3.88 -10.61 -0.68
C PRO A 177 -5.25 -11.26 -0.49
N THR A 178 -6.31 -10.60 -0.96
CA THR A 178 -7.68 -11.09 -1.01
C THR A 178 -7.95 -12.03 -2.20
N THR A 179 -7.06 -12.06 -3.19
CA THR A 179 -7.17 -12.91 -4.38
C THR A 179 -6.48 -14.26 -4.15
N LEU A 180 -7.03 -15.33 -4.73
CA LEU A 180 -6.50 -16.70 -4.59
C LEU A 180 -5.11 -16.89 -5.24
N GLU A 181 -4.79 -16.06 -6.24
CA GLU A 181 -3.54 -16.11 -7.02
C GLU A 181 -2.43 -15.23 -6.44
N CYS A 182 -2.61 -14.69 -5.22
CA CYS A 182 -1.60 -13.84 -4.59
C CYS A 182 -0.34 -14.65 -4.29
N ILE A 183 0.80 -14.16 -4.73
CA ILE A 183 2.13 -14.71 -4.50
C ILE A 183 2.98 -13.58 -3.93
N VAL A 184 3.68 -13.86 -2.84
CA VAL A 184 4.67 -12.97 -2.24
C VAL A 184 6.04 -13.49 -2.59
N ALA A 185 6.93 -12.59 -3.02
CA ALA A 185 8.33 -12.91 -3.25
C ALA A 185 9.21 -11.89 -2.53
N VAL A 186 10.12 -12.39 -1.70
CA VAL A 186 11.09 -11.60 -0.93
C VAL A 186 12.48 -12.07 -1.29
N MET A 187 13.26 -11.22 -1.93
CA MET A 187 14.68 -11.45 -2.15
C MET A 187 15.46 -10.78 -1.03
N HIS A 188 16.34 -11.54 -0.41
CA HIS A 188 17.23 -11.06 0.64
C HIS A 188 18.68 -11.35 0.26
N ARG A 189 19.57 -10.42 0.58
CA ARG A 189 21.01 -10.62 0.46
C ARG A 189 21.64 -10.73 1.83
N ASP A 190 22.20 -11.89 2.12
CA ASP A 190 23.11 -12.11 3.22
C ASP A 190 24.55 -11.84 2.77
N ILE A 191 25.36 -11.27 3.66
CA ILE A 191 26.76 -10.89 3.35
C ILE A 191 27.61 -12.15 3.10
N MET A 192 27.33 -13.24 3.84
CA MET A 192 28.13 -14.45 3.84
C MET A 192 27.60 -15.49 2.84
N SER A 193 26.28 -15.67 2.76
CA SER A 193 25.64 -16.71 1.94
C SER A 193 25.08 -16.23 0.60
N GLY A 194 25.21 -14.94 0.28
CA GLY A 194 24.73 -14.38 -0.99
C GLY A 194 23.22 -14.14 -1.01
N PHE A 195 22.58 -14.35 -2.15
CA PHE A 195 21.14 -14.08 -2.31
C PHE A 195 20.30 -15.31 -1.99
N SER A 196 19.20 -15.10 -1.27
CA SER A 196 18.12 -16.09 -1.11
C SER A 196 16.80 -15.47 -1.58
N LEU A 197 16.02 -16.25 -2.32
CA LEU A 197 14.65 -15.91 -2.69
C LEU A 197 13.67 -16.74 -1.84
N TYR A 198 12.74 -16.03 -1.21
CA TYR A 198 11.63 -16.62 -0.46
C TYR A 198 10.34 -16.36 -1.21
N VAL A 199 9.53 -17.40 -1.42
CA VAL A 199 8.25 -17.34 -2.14
C VAL A 199 7.15 -17.94 -1.29
N LEU A 200 6.03 -17.25 -1.20
CA LEU A 200 4.85 -17.73 -0.49
C LEU A 200 3.62 -17.57 -1.38
N GLN A 201 2.94 -18.68 -1.65
CA GLN A 201 1.67 -18.68 -2.37
C GLN A 201 0.51 -18.55 -1.38
N ARG A 202 -0.54 -17.86 -1.81
CA ARG A 202 -1.79 -17.73 -1.07
C ARG A 202 -2.33 -19.08 -0.61
N GLY A 203 -2.70 -19.17 0.66
CA GLY A 203 -3.16 -20.42 1.31
C GLY A 203 -2.04 -21.36 1.76
N ALA A 204 -0.79 -21.14 1.33
CA ALA A 204 0.34 -21.92 1.84
C ALA A 204 0.67 -21.53 3.29
N ASN A 205 1.13 -22.50 4.06
CA ASN A 205 1.51 -22.35 5.47
C ASN A 205 3.02 -22.17 5.69
N ALA A 206 3.85 -22.30 4.65
CA ALA A 206 5.30 -22.22 4.74
C ALA A 206 5.91 -21.54 3.50
N TRP A 207 7.04 -20.87 3.72
CA TRP A 207 7.81 -20.20 2.67
C TRP A 207 8.69 -21.21 1.92
N ALA A 208 8.62 -21.19 0.59
CA ALA A 208 9.60 -21.87 -0.25
C ALA A 208 10.87 -21.01 -0.35
N LYS A 209 12.05 -21.64 -0.23
CA LYS A 209 13.35 -20.96 -0.28
C LYS A 209 14.18 -21.48 -1.45
N CYS A 210 14.78 -20.56 -2.20
CA CYS A 210 15.76 -20.85 -3.25
C CYS A 210 17.05 -20.07 -2.97
N GLU A 211 18.19 -20.77 -2.84
CA GLU A 211 19.51 -20.13 -2.75
C GLU A 211 20.01 -19.74 -4.13
N LEU A 212 20.56 -18.54 -4.25
CA LEU A 212 20.97 -17.91 -5.52
C LEU A 212 22.45 -17.50 -5.47
N ILE A 213 23.29 -18.48 -5.12
CA ILE A 213 24.74 -18.34 -4.89
C ILE A 213 25.46 -17.80 -6.14
N GLN A 214 24.91 -18.04 -7.33
CA GLN A 214 25.47 -17.64 -8.62
C GLN A 214 25.39 -16.12 -8.91
N PHE A 215 24.68 -15.32 -8.11
CA PHE A 215 24.44 -13.89 -8.39
C PHE A 215 25.35 -12.93 -7.60
N TYR A 216 26.63 -13.29 -7.45
CA TYR A 216 27.63 -12.53 -6.68
C TYR A 216 27.89 -11.09 -7.18
N ASN A 217 27.61 -10.82 -8.45
CA ASN A 217 27.81 -9.50 -9.08
C ASN A 217 26.65 -8.51 -8.85
N VAL A 218 25.55 -8.97 -8.23
CA VAL A 218 24.39 -8.11 -7.90
C VAL A 218 24.71 -7.35 -6.62
N ARG A 219 24.54 -6.01 -6.67
CA ARG A 219 24.82 -5.14 -5.53
C ARG A 219 23.60 -5.05 -4.60
N GLU A 220 23.43 -3.89 -3.96
CA GLU A 220 22.30 -3.62 -3.10
C GLU A 220 20.99 -3.61 -3.88
N LEU A 221 19.97 -4.27 -3.33
CA LEU A 221 18.65 -4.33 -3.92
C LEU A 221 17.98 -2.94 -3.87
N GLY A 222 17.35 -2.55 -4.96
CA GLY A 222 16.68 -1.26 -5.12
C GLY A 222 15.17 -1.34 -5.24
N GLY A 223 14.59 -2.55 -5.36
CA GLY A 223 13.15 -2.74 -5.42
C GLY A 223 12.76 -3.97 -6.24
N ALA A 224 11.49 -4.34 -6.17
CA ALA A 224 10.92 -5.43 -6.93
C ALA A 224 9.54 -5.08 -7.50
N ILE A 225 9.16 -5.77 -8.57
CA ILE A 225 7.82 -5.72 -9.16
C ILE A 225 7.39 -7.12 -9.61
N TYR A 226 6.09 -7.33 -9.68
CA TYR A 226 5.52 -8.46 -10.39
C TYR A 226 4.82 -8.01 -11.69
N GLY A 227 5.02 -8.78 -12.75
CA GLY A 227 4.12 -8.77 -13.89
C GLY A 227 4.56 -9.71 -14.99
N ASN A 228 3.67 -9.94 -15.96
CA ASN A 228 3.88 -10.95 -17.00
C ASN A 228 4.32 -12.31 -16.42
N GLN A 229 3.73 -12.73 -15.29
CA GLN A 229 4.05 -13.98 -14.57
C GLN A 229 5.48 -14.09 -14.02
N ASN A 230 6.18 -12.97 -13.90
CA ASN A 230 7.54 -12.89 -13.42
C ASN A 230 7.67 -11.87 -12.29
N PHE A 231 8.52 -12.19 -11.32
CA PHE A 231 9.04 -11.22 -10.37
C PHE A 231 10.36 -10.66 -10.90
N TYR A 232 10.52 -9.35 -10.85
CA TYR A 232 11.71 -8.64 -11.31
C TYR A 232 12.34 -7.92 -10.12
N PHE A 233 13.56 -8.31 -9.74
CA PHE A 233 14.33 -7.73 -8.64
C PHE A 233 15.47 -6.91 -9.19
N PHE A 234 15.48 -5.61 -8.92
CA PHE A 234 16.50 -4.71 -9.41
C PHE A 234 17.54 -4.45 -8.34
N ASP A 235 18.79 -4.35 -8.74
CA ASP A 235 19.77 -3.65 -7.93
C ASP A 235 19.68 -2.12 -8.13
N LYS A 236 20.40 -1.38 -7.28
CA LYS A 236 20.50 0.09 -7.39
C LYS A 236 21.26 0.56 -8.64
N ILE A 237 22.02 -0.31 -9.31
CA ILE A 237 22.87 0.03 -10.47
C ILE A 237 22.18 -0.32 -11.80
N ASN A 238 22.37 -1.54 -12.30
CA ASN A 238 21.88 -1.99 -13.59
C ASN A 238 21.65 -3.51 -13.68
N LYS A 239 21.71 -4.27 -12.58
CA LYS A 239 21.39 -5.69 -12.58
C LYS A 239 19.91 -5.92 -12.33
N LEU A 240 19.42 -7.00 -12.91
CA LEU A 240 18.05 -7.47 -12.76
C LEU A 240 18.09 -8.99 -12.58
N ILE A 241 17.42 -9.50 -11.55
CA ILE A 241 17.10 -10.92 -11.42
C ILE A 241 15.62 -11.10 -11.72
N THR A 242 15.29 -11.98 -12.65
CA THR A 242 13.92 -12.36 -12.97
C THR A 242 13.63 -13.73 -12.38
N PHE A 243 12.53 -13.89 -11.65
CA PHE A 243 12.01 -15.17 -11.19
C PHE A 243 10.71 -15.50 -11.92
N SER A 244 10.71 -16.60 -12.69
CA SER A 244 9.51 -17.12 -13.36
C SER A 244 8.67 -17.91 -12.37
N VAL A 245 7.42 -17.48 -12.13
CA VAL A 245 6.50 -18.22 -11.26
C VAL A 245 6.15 -19.58 -11.86
N LYS A 246 5.97 -19.63 -13.18
CA LYS A 246 5.60 -20.82 -13.92
C LYS A 246 6.71 -21.87 -13.91
N ASP A 247 7.92 -21.45 -14.26
CA ASP A 247 9.05 -22.37 -14.43
C ASP A 247 9.84 -22.56 -13.14
N LYS A 248 9.60 -21.71 -12.13
CA LYS A 248 10.32 -21.67 -10.85
C LYS A 248 11.83 -21.50 -11.02
N THR A 249 12.25 -20.72 -12.02
CA THR A 249 13.65 -20.46 -12.34
C THR A 249 14.02 -19.00 -12.16
N CYS A 250 15.28 -18.74 -11.79
CA CYS A 250 15.85 -17.41 -11.69
C CYS A 250 16.88 -17.17 -12.80
N VAL A 251 16.80 -16.01 -13.45
CA VAL A 251 17.76 -15.58 -14.49
C VAL A 251 18.27 -14.19 -14.17
N GLN A 252 19.57 -13.97 -14.28
CA GLN A 252 20.19 -12.65 -14.14
C GLN A 252 20.35 -11.98 -15.50
N HIS A 253 20.07 -10.69 -15.54
CA HIS A 253 20.21 -9.81 -16.70
C HIS A 253 21.01 -8.57 -16.32
N THR A 254 21.63 -7.94 -17.34
CA THR A 254 22.22 -6.61 -17.22
C THR A 254 21.39 -5.64 -18.05
N LEU A 255 20.91 -4.58 -17.41
CA LEU A 255 20.14 -3.53 -18.05
C LEU A 255 21.09 -2.57 -18.78
N LEU A 256 20.84 -2.41 -20.08
CA LEU A 256 21.52 -1.46 -20.93
C LEU A 256 20.64 -0.21 -21.10
N LYS A 257 21.26 0.97 -21.27
CA LYS A 257 20.53 2.20 -21.57
C LYS A 257 20.49 2.40 -23.08
N ASN A 258 19.31 2.62 -23.65
CA ASN A 258 19.09 3.08 -25.03
C ASN A 258 20.00 2.43 -26.08
N GLU A 259 19.73 1.16 -26.39
CA GLU A 259 20.28 0.53 -27.59
C GLU A 259 19.13 0.22 -28.55
N ASN A 260 19.20 0.77 -29.76
CA ASN A 260 18.22 0.61 -30.84
C ASN A 260 18.36 -0.76 -31.53
N SER A 261 18.51 -1.84 -30.76
CA SER A 261 18.65 -3.19 -31.32
C SER A 261 17.35 -3.95 -31.21
N THR A 262 16.88 -4.49 -32.34
CA THR A 262 15.66 -5.28 -32.48
C THR A 262 15.72 -6.64 -31.77
N THR A 263 16.88 -7.04 -31.23
CA THR A 263 17.08 -8.27 -30.44
C THR A 263 16.97 -8.06 -28.93
N ILE A 264 16.83 -6.81 -28.46
CA ILE A 264 16.78 -6.50 -27.02
C ILE A 264 15.34 -6.60 -26.50
N LYS A 265 15.15 -7.37 -25.42
CA LYS A 265 13.88 -7.40 -24.69
C LYS A 265 13.73 -6.12 -23.89
N HIS A 266 12.70 -5.33 -24.20
CA HIS A 266 12.34 -4.16 -23.41
C HIS A 266 11.69 -4.58 -22.09
N LEU A 267 12.04 -3.89 -21.01
CA LEU A 267 11.28 -4.01 -19.77
C LEU A 267 9.88 -3.45 -20.01
N PRO A 268 8.83 -4.11 -19.51
CA PRO A 268 7.47 -3.59 -19.59
C PRO A 268 7.22 -2.41 -18.63
N TYR A 269 8.28 -1.84 -18.05
CA TYR A 269 8.22 -0.86 -16.96
C TYR A 269 9.28 0.22 -17.09
N VAL A 270 8.93 1.43 -16.64
CA VAL A 270 9.88 2.54 -16.48
C VAL A 270 10.31 2.64 -15.03
N ARG A 271 11.63 2.62 -14.78
CA ARG A 271 12.19 2.77 -13.42
C ARG A 271 12.33 4.24 -13.04
N SER A 272 11.63 4.65 -11.98
CA SER A 272 11.84 5.93 -11.30
C SER A 272 12.76 5.71 -10.10
N LYS A 273 14.06 5.95 -10.32
CA LYS A 273 15.06 6.00 -9.25
C LYS A 273 15.05 7.39 -8.59
N SER A 274 15.31 7.43 -7.29
CA SER A 274 15.44 8.69 -6.53
C SER A 274 14.20 9.59 -6.66
N HIS A 275 13.01 9.00 -6.71
CA HIS A 275 11.73 9.67 -6.89
C HIS A 275 11.45 10.69 -5.79
N PHE A 276 11.69 10.32 -4.54
CA PHE A 276 11.47 11.18 -3.38
C PHE A 276 12.39 12.40 -3.41
N VAL A 277 13.68 12.19 -3.69
CA VAL A 277 14.68 13.26 -3.81
C VAL A 277 14.37 14.17 -4.99
N ARG A 278 14.13 13.61 -6.19
CA ARG A 278 13.84 14.39 -7.40
C ARG A 278 12.59 15.24 -7.30
N ARG A 279 11.61 14.82 -6.49
CA ARG A 279 10.38 15.58 -6.23
C ARG A 279 10.50 16.57 -5.08
N ASN A 280 11.69 16.69 -4.47
CA ASN A 280 11.98 17.53 -3.32
C ASN A 280 10.98 17.29 -2.18
N MET A 281 10.76 16.00 -1.86
CA MET A 281 9.73 15.61 -0.92
C MET A 281 10.06 15.99 0.53
N LYS A 282 11.34 15.99 0.97
CA LYS A 282 11.73 16.49 2.31
C LYS A 282 11.11 17.88 2.58
N LYS A 283 11.36 18.83 1.65
CA LYS A 283 10.79 20.19 1.72
C LYS A 283 9.27 20.21 1.68
N LYS A 284 8.63 19.44 0.81
CA LYS A 284 7.15 19.40 0.68
C LYS A 284 6.46 18.86 1.92
N LEU A 285 7.11 17.93 2.61
CA LEU A 285 6.60 17.28 3.81
C LEU A 285 6.95 18.06 5.09
N GLY A 286 7.82 19.07 4.99
CA GLY A 286 8.31 19.84 6.14
C GLY A 286 9.27 19.06 7.03
N LEU A 287 10.00 18.09 6.46
CA LEU A 287 11.02 17.34 7.18
C LEU A 287 12.31 18.17 7.30
N GLY A 288 12.93 18.17 8.49
CA GLY A 288 14.20 18.83 8.74
C GLY A 288 15.40 18.14 8.06
N GLU A 289 16.54 18.81 8.06
CA GLU A 289 17.79 18.29 7.48
C GLU A 289 18.44 17.18 8.34
N ASP A 290 18.08 17.15 9.62
CA ASP A 290 18.37 16.13 10.62
C ASP A 290 17.60 14.81 10.38
N VAL A 291 16.63 14.77 9.46
CA VAL A 291 15.81 13.57 9.24
C VAL A 291 16.44 12.63 8.21
N SER A 292 16.71 11.39 8.64
CA SER A 292 16.96 10.25 7.76
C SER A 292 15.65 9.51 7.48
N ILE A 293 15.47 9.00 6.26
CA ILE A 293 14.24 8.27 5.88
C ILE A 293 14.52 7.10 4.93
N SER A 294 14.05 5.91 5.30
CA SER A 294 13.91 4.77 4.37
C SER A 294 12.55 4.77 3.72
N ILE A 295 12.50 4.45 2.44
CA ILE A 295 11.29 4.59 1.63
C ILE A 295 11.02 3.29 0.87
N CYS A 296 9.86 2.71 1.15
CA CYS A 296 9.28 1.65 0.35
C CYS A 296 8.61 2.24 -0.90
N GLY A 297 9.08 1.80 -2.05
CA GLY A 297 8.56 2.17 -3.36
C GLY A 297 7.21 1.54 -3.67
N THR A 298 6.67 1.84 -4.85
CA THR A 298 5.42 1.24 -5.34
C THR A 298 5.38 1.23 -6.86
N VAL A 299 4.32 0.65 -7.40
CA VAL A 299 4.01 0.66 -8.83
C VAL A 299 2.92 1.69 -9.09
N VAL A 300 3.13 2.55 -10.08
CA VAL A 300 2.14 3.49 -10.58
C VAL A 300 1.68 3.01 -11.94
N GLN A 301 0.39 2.69 -12.04
CA GLN A 301 -0.22 2.30 -13.30
C GLN A 301 -0.33 3.51 -14.22
N ASN A 302 0.00 3.32 -15.49
CA ASN A 302 0.02 4.38 -16.49
C ASN A 302 -0.46 3.83 -17.84
N ASP A 303 -1.21 4.64 -18.60
CA ASP A 303 -1.88 4.20 -19.84
C ASP A 303 -0.92 3.63 -20.91
N SER A 304 0.35 4.04 -20.87
CA SER A 304 1.39 3.62 -21.81
C SER A 304 2.31 2.53 -21.24
N THR A 305 2.93 2.81 -20.10
CA THR A 305 3.89 1.91 -19.45
C THR A 305 3.95 2.22 -17.97
N ASP A 306 3.72 1.20 -17.14
CA ASP A 306 3.74 1.33 -15.70
C ASP A 306 5.10 1.81 -15.18
N ILE A 307 5.07 2.62 -14.13
CA ILE A 307 6.25 3.22 -13.50
C ILE A 307 6.53 2.53 -12.18
N ILE A 308 7.76 2.07 -11.99
CA ILE A 308 8.26 1.53 -10.72
C ILE A 308 8.96 2.64 -9.97
N ILE A 309 8.38 3.09 -8.87
CA ILE A 309 9.09 3.89 -7.88
C ILE A 309 9.93 2.90 -7.07
N CYS A 310 11.26 3.03 -7.18
CA CYS A 310 12.19 2.17 -6.47
C CYS A 310 12.25 2.53 -4.98
N ASN A 311 12.75 1.61 -4.15
CA ASN A 311 13.09 1.91 -2.77
C ASN A 311 14.20 2.96 -2.72
N GLU A 312 14.16 3.83 -1.73
CA GLU A 312 15.13 4.90 -1.52
C GLU A 312 15.56 4.93 -0.06
N GLU A 313 16.84 5.19 0.18
CA GLU A 313 17.37 5.58 1.49
C GLU A 313 17.85 7.01 1.34
N VAL A 314 17.41 7.91 2.23
CA VAL A 314 17.83 9.31 2.23
C VAL A 314 18.39 9.62 3.60
N GLU A 315 19.69 9.84 3.67
CA GLU A 315 20.40 10.18 4.90
C GLU A 315 20.18 11.66 5.28
N SER A 316 20.32 11.96 6.57
CA SER A 316 20.38 13.32 7.10
C SER A 316 21.68 14.02 6.66
N ALA A 317 21.64 15.34 6.61
CA ALA A 317 22.85 16.14 6.43
C ALA A 317 23.65 16.29 7.75
N GLU A 318 23.01 16.00 8.88
CA GLU A 318 23.60 16.09 10.22
C GLU A 318 23.98 14.69 10.73
N GLU A 319 25.23 14.53 11.19
CA GLU A 319 25.83 13.23 11.52
C GLU A 319 25.50 12.71 12.93
N PHE A 320 25.03 13.57 13.86
CA PHE A 320 25.06 13.25 15.29
C PHE A 320 23.70 13.17 16.01
N GLU A 321 22.60 13.68 15.43
CA GLU A 321 21.24 13.63 16.04
C GLU A 321 20.16 13.35 14.98
N SER A 322 20.34 12.31 14.15
CA SER A 322 19.37 12.07 13.09
C SER A 322 18.12 11.32 13.58
N CYS A 323 16.94 11.93 13.40
CA CYS A 323 15.66 11.25 13.55
C CYS A 323 15.46 10.30 12.37
N TYR A 324 15.16 9.03 12.64
CA TYR A 324 14.96 8.03 11.59
C TYR A 324 13.48 7.76 11.35
N LEU A 325 13.00 8.17 10.19
CA LEU A 325 11.63 7.93 9.74
C LEU A 325 11.58 6.83 8.67
N LYS A 326 10.36 6.36 8.42
CA LYS A 326 10.06 5.44 7.34
C LYS A 326 8.92 6.01 6.50
N GLY A 327 9.00 5.75 5.20
CA GLY A 327 8.04 6.19 4.21
C GLY A 327 7.55 5.04 3.35
N VAL A 328 6.31 5.12 2.88
CA VAL A 328 5.81 4.21 1.84
C VAL A 328 4.93 4.97 0.85
N TRP A 329 5.22 4.79 -0.43
CA TRP A 329 4.31 5.21 -1.50
C TRP A 329 3.16 4.23 -1.60
N ILE A 330 1.92 4.72 -1.60
CA ILE A 330 0.74 3.86 -1.58
C ILE A 330 -0.34 4.37 -2.53
N GLN A 331 -0.95 3.45 -3.28
CA GLN A 331 -2.11 3.80 -4.09
C GLN A 331 -3.32 4.04 -3.17
N PRO A 332 -4.10 5.12 -3.37
CA PRO A 332 -5.27 5.43 -2.54
C PRO A 332 -6.45 4.52 -2.90
N ARG A 333 -6.38 3.25 -2.49
CA ARG A 333 -7.42 2.23 -2.70
C ARG A 333 -7.96 1.74 -1.37
N PHE A 334 -9.23 1.36 -1.37
CA PHE A 334 -9.95 0.86 -0.21
C PHE A 334 -10.38 -0.59 -0.44
N PHE A 335 -10.42 -1.39 0.62
CA PHE A 335 -10.87 -2.79 0.55
C PHE A 335 -11.76 -3.12 1.73
N HIS A 336 -12.95 -3.63 1.47
CA HIS A 336 -13.81 -4.19 2.50
C HIS A 336 -13.50 -5.69 2.65
N LEU A 337 -12.95 -6.09 3.80
CA LEU A 337 -12.72 -7.49 4.09
C LEU A 337 -13.97 -8.15 4.68
N SER A 338 -14.22 -9.40 4.27
CA SER A 338 -15.16 -10.25 5.00
C SER A 338 -14.57 -10.62 6.38
N PRO A 339 -15.40 -10.81 7.42
CA PRO A 339 -14.89 -11.18 8.76
C PRO A 339 -14.07 -12.47 8.79
N ASN A 340 -14.27 -13.35 7.82
CA ASN A 340 -13.59 -14.64 7.71
C ASN A 340 -12.37 -14.59 6.77
N GLN A 341 -12.01 -13.41 6.26
CA GLN A 341 -10.86 -13.28 5.38
C GLN A 341 -9.58 -13.52 6.19
N SER A 342 -8.92 -14.65 5.94
CA SER A 342 -7.60 -14.97 6.50
C SER A 342 -6.60 -15.20 5.37
N TRP A 343 -5.36 -15.61 5.65
CA TRP A 343 -4.40 -16.08 4.62
C TRP A 343 -4.68 -17.51 4.13
N SER A 344 -5.23 -18.34 5.00
CA SER A 344 -5.58 -19.73 4.71
C SER A 344 -6.94 -19.84 4.01
N PHE A 345 -7.26 -21.02 3.48
CA PHE A 345 -8.57 -21.32 2.87
C PHE A 345 -9.57 -21.86 3.88
#